data_AF-J9E628-F1
#
_entry.id   AF-J9E628-F1
#
_cell.length_a   1.000
_cell.length_b   1.000
_cell.length_c   1.000
_cell.angle_alpha   90.00
_cell.angle_beta   90.00
_cell.angle_gamma   90.00
#
_symmetry.space_group_name_H-M   'P 1'
#
loop_
_entity.id
_entity.type
_entity.pdbx_description
1 polymer ?
#
loop_
_entity_poly.entity_id
_entity_poly.type
_entity_poly.pdbx_seq_one_letter_code
_entity_poly.pdbx_strand_id
1 'polypeptide(L)'
;MRGRGGAGFPTGIKWSFMKRPFDGRPKYLCINADEGEPGTCKDREVIRHHPHKLIEGALIAGYAMGARAAYIYIRGEFYNEACILQEAIHEAYKAGFIGKNCCDTGYGFDVFVHRGAGAYICGEET
;
A
#
# COMPACT_ATOMS: atom_id res chain seq x y z
N MET A 1 -3.20 5.65 16.32
CA MET A 1 -4.08 5.21 15.22
C MET A 1 -4.41 3.72 15.38
N ARG A 2 -5.65 3.31 15.09
CA ARG A 2 -6.09 1.90 15.06
C ARG A 2 -6.40 1.49 13.61
N GLY A 3 -6.26 0.21 13.28
CA GLY A 3 -6.47 -0.35 11.95
C GLY A 3 -7.89 -0.06 11.43
N ARG A 4 -7.98 0.38 10.17
CA ARG A 4 -9.23 0.83 9.52
C ARG A 4 -9.94 -0.27 8.72
N GLY A 5 -9.36 -1.47 8.61
CA GLY A 5 -9.89 -2.60 7.82
C GLY A 5 -10.79 -3.58 8.58
N GLY A 6 -11.18 -3.30 9.82
CA GLY A 6 -12.08 -4.16 10.62
C GLY A 6 -11.43 -4.75 11.87
N ALA A 7 -10.17 -5.20 11.81
CA ALA A 7 -9.46 -5.82 12.94
C ALA A 7 -9.16 -4.87 14.13
N GLY A 8 -9.24 -3.54 13.93
CA GLY A 8 -9.11 -2.55 15.01
C GLY A 8 -7.76 -2.52 15.75
N PHE A 9 -6.75 -3.25 15.25
CA PHE A 9 -5.45 -3.41 15.89
C PHE A 9 -4.65 -2.10 15.92
N PRO A 10 -3.90 -1.78 17.00
CA PRO A 10 -3.07 -0.58 17.04
C PRO A 10 -1.97 -0.59 15.97
N THR A 11 -2.05 0.33 15.01
CA THR A 11 -1.17 0.37 13.82
C THR A 11 0.31 0.47 14.21
N GLY A 12 0.64 1.30 15.19
CA GLY A 12 2.03 1.49 15.63
C GLY A 12 2.64 0.26 16.30
N ILE A 13 1.83 -0.53 17.02
CA ILE A 13 2.30 -1.79 17.63
C ILE A 13 2.60 -2.80 16.52
N LYS A 14 1.73 -2.89 15.50
CA LYS A 14 1.96 -3.79 14.36
C LYS A 14 3.27 -3.45 13.64
N TRP A 15 3.51 -2.17 13.38
CA TRP A 15 4.75 -1.72 12.75
C TRP A 15 5.98 -1.96 13.64
N SER A 16 5.83 -1.95 14.97
CA SER A 16 6.94 -2.24 15.89
C SER A 16 7.49 -3.67 15.75
N PHE A 17 6.66 -4.65 15.36
CA PHE A 17 7.12 -6.02 15.11
C PHE A 17 8.10 -6.11 13.93
N MET A 18 8.02 -5.17 13.00
CA MET A 18 8.92 -5.08 11.85
C MET A 18 10.25 -4.39 12.17
N LYS A 19 10.42 -3.79 13.35
CA LYS A 19 11.69 -3.14 13.77
C LYS A 19 12.80 -4.12 14.18
N ARG A 20 12.64 -5.42 13.92
CA ARG A 20 13.70 -6.41 14.15
C ARG A 20 14.94 -6.12 13.28
N PRO A 21 16.15 -6.46 13.77
CA PRO A 21 17.39 -6.33 13.00
C PRO A 21 17.25 -6.95 11.62
N PHE A 22 17.88 -6.34 10.63
CA PHE A 22 17.84 -6.84 9.26
C PHE A 22 18.49 -8.22 9.19
N ASP A 23 17.69 -9.24 8.89
CA ASP A 23 18.08 -10.65 8.78
C ASP A 23 18.52 -11.03 7.35
N GLY A 24 18.74 -10.03 6.49
CA GLY A 24 19.06 -10.22 5.08
C GLY A 24 17.81 -10.25 4.17
N ARG A 25 16.60 -10.36 4.71
CA ARG A 25 15.38 -10.45 3.91
C ARG A 25 14.78 -9.06 3.66
N PRO A 26 14.42 -8.73 2.41
CA PRO A 26 13.71 -7.49 2.12
C PRO A 26 12.35 -7.50 2.82
N LYS A 27 12.04 -6.40 3.51
CA LYS A 27 10.73 -6.18 4.12
C LYS A 27 9.81 -5.57 3.07
N TYR A 28 8.57 -6.05 3.05
CA TYR A 28 7.54 -5.60 2.12
C TYR A 28 6.36 -5.01 2.88
N LEU A 29 5.71 -4.02 2.27
CA LEU A 29 4.43 -3.48 2.74
C LEU A 29 3.32 -4.02 1.81
N CYS A 30 2.38 -4.78 2.35
CA CYS A 30 1.17 -5.13 1.62
C CYS A 30 0.05 -4.16 2.01
N ILE A 31 -0.54 -3.49 1.02
CA ILE A 31 -1.69 -2.61 1.19
C ILE A 31 -2.90 -3.37 0.65
N ASN A 32 -3.82 -3.70 1.55
CA ASN A 32 -5.07 -4.33 1.19
C ASN A 32 -6.07 -3.25 0.74
N ALA A 33 -6.41 -3.28 -0.56
CA ALA A 33 -7.46 -2.51 -1.19
C ALA A 33 -8.54 -3.43 -1.79
N ASP A 34 -8.69 -4.63 -1.23
CA ASP A 34 -9.74 -5.59 -1.56
C ASP A 34 -10.95 -5.36 -0.66
N GLU A 35 -11.76 -4.38 -1.04
CA GLU A 35 -12.98 -3.99 -0.34
C GLU A 35 -14.12 -4.96 -0.72
N GLY A 36 -13.97 -6.23 -0.33
CA GLY A 36 -14.92 -7.30 -0.62
C GLY A 36 -16.20 -7.27 0.23
N GLU A 37 -16.14 -6.64 1.41
CA GLU A 37 -17.22 -6.62 2.40
C GLU A 37 -18.47 -5.87 1.87
N PRO A 38 -19.67 -6.49 1.93
CA PRO A 38 -20.91 -5.86 1.48
C PRO A 38 -21.15 -4.49 2.12
N GLY A 39 -21.30 -3.45 1.27
CA GLY A 39 -21.63 -2.10 1.72
C GLY A 39 -20.44 -1.19 2.05
N THR A 40 -19.20 -1.66 1.90
CA THR A 40 -18.01 -0.81 2.09
C THR A 40 -17.56 -0.23 0.75
N CYS A 41 -17.38 1.09 0.69
CA CYS A 41 -16.90 1.82 -0.50
C CYS A 41 -15.82 2.88 -0.21
N LYS A 42 -15.33 2.93 1.04
CA LYS A 42 -14.40 3.98 1.50
C LYS A 42 -13.04 3.85 0.81
N ASP A 43 -12.57 2.63 0.56
CA ASP A 43 -11.24 2.39 -0.01
C ASP A 43 -11.26 2.73 -1.50
N ARG A 44 -12.38 2.40 -2.17
CA ARG A 44 -12.64 2.81 -3.55
C ARG A 44 -12.59 4.32 -3.75
N GLU A 45 -13.21 5.10 -2.87
CA GLU A 45 -13.25 6.57 -2.99
C GLU A 45 -11.87 7.20 -2.80
N VAL A 46 -11.05 6.67 -1.88
CA VAL A 46 -9.67 7.15 -1.70
C VAL A 46 -8.82 6.91 -2.94
N ILE A 47 -8.92 5.73 -3.55
CA ILE A 47 -8.14 5.37 -4.74
C ILE A 47 -8.57 6.21 -5.95
N ARG A 48 -9.87 6.49 -6.11
CA ARG A 48 -10.40 7.28 -7.22
C ARG A 48 -10.03 8.76 -7.14
N HIS A 49 -10.24 9.36 -5.96
CA HIS A 49 -10.18 10.82 -5.84
C HIS A 49 -8.84 11.31 -5.29
N HIS A 50 -8.12 10.48 -4.54
CA HIS A 50 -6.87 10.87 -3.90
C HIS A 50 -5.80 9.75 -3.90
N PRO A 51 -5.46 9.16 -5.07
CA PRO A 51 -4.49 8.07 -5.17
C PRO A 51 -3.11 8.45 -4.63
N HIS A 52 -2.67 9.70 -4.81
CA HIS A 52 -1.39 10.21 -4.31
C HIS A 52 -1.28 10.15 -2.78
N LYS A 53 -2.39 10.33 -2.04
CA LYS A 53 -2.38 10.20 -0.57
C LYS A 53 -2.10 8.75 -0.14
N LEU A 54 -2.58 7.78 -0.91
CA LEU A 54 -2.31 6.36 -0.64
C LEU A 54 -0.83 6.04 -0.87
N ILE A 55 -0.24 6.57 -1.95
CA ILE A 55 1.18 6.41 -2.27
C ILE A 55 2.07 7.04 -1.20
N GLU A 56 1.75 8.26 -0.77
CA GLU A 56 2.45 8.95 0.33
C GLU A 56 2.35 8.15 1.63
N GLY A 57 1.17 7.67 1.99
CA GLY A 57 0.96 6.83 3.15
C GLY A 57 1.77 5.53 3.09
N ALA A 58 1.88 4.93 1.89
CA ALA A 58 2.69 3.75 1.65
C ALA A 58 4.18 4.03 1.89
N LEU A 59 4.69 5.16 1.39
CA LEU A 59 6.07 5.58 1.59
C LEU A 59 6.40 5.80 3.07
N ILE A 60 5.54 6.52 3.79
CA ILE A 60 5.72 6.80 5.22
C ILE A 60 5.70 5.49 6.04
N ALA A 61 4.72 4.61 5.76
CA ALA A 61 4.62 3.31 6.42
C ALA A 61 5.82 2.42 6.10
N GLY A 62 6.25 2.40 4.84
CA GLY A 62 7.42 1.69 4.37
C GLY A 62 8.69 2.14 5.09
N TYR A 63 8.91 3.45 5.16
CA TYR A 63 10.05 4.03 5.85
C TYR A 63 10.05 3.69 7.34
N ALA A 64 8.91 3.81 8.02
CA ALA A 64 8.78 3.50 9.44
C ALA A 64 9.08 2.02 9.78
N MET A 65 8.82 1.10 8.85
CA MET A 65 9.04 -0.33 9.00
C MET A 65 10.37 -0.81 8.38
N GLY A 66 11.06 0.04 7.61
CA GLY A 66 12.23 -0.33 6.82
C GLY A 66 11.91 -1.26 5.65
N ALA A 67 10.70 -1.16 5.08
CA ALA A 67 10.34 -1.87 3.86
C ALA A 67 11.10 -1.30 2.65
N ARG A 68 11.24 -2.05 1.55
CA ARG A 68 11.81 -1.52 0.30
C ARG A 68 10.83 -1.52 -0.87
N ALA A 69 9.72 -2.22 -0.73
CA ALA A 69 8.66 -2.17 -1.71
C ALA A 69 7.28 -2.30 -1.05
N ALA A 70 6.30 -1.66 -1.65
CA ALA A 70 4.89 -1.82 -1.37
C ALA A 70 4.16 -2.52 -2.51
N TYR A 71 3.27 -3.42 -2.16
CA TYR A 71 2.33 -4.06 -3.06
C TYR A 71 0.92 -3.64 -2.66
N ILE A 72 0.22 -2.96 -3.57
CA ILE A 72 -1.17 -2.57 -3.40
C ILE A 72 -2.03 -3.62 -4.08
N TYR A 73 -2.70 -4.43 -3.27
CA TYR A 73 -3.61 -5.46 -3.75
C TYR A 73 -4.99 -4.85 -3.96
N ILE A 74 -5.37 -4.62 -5.21
CA ILE A 74 -6.67 -4.06 -5.59
C ILE A 74 -7.59 -5.17 -6.05
N ARG A 75 -8.85 -5.11 -5.62
CA ARG A 75 -9.92 -5.97 -6.10
C ARG A 75 -9.99 -6.02 -7.64
N GLY A 76 -10.19 -7.20 -8.20
CA GLY A 76 -10.19 -7.40 -9.66
C GLY A 76 -11.21 -6.57 -10.42
N GLU A 77 -12.38 -6.38 -9.81
CA GLU A 77 -13.53 -5.62 -10.31
C GLU A 77 -13.28 -4.10 -10.36
N PHE A 78 -12.26 -3.60 -9.66
CA PHE A 78 -11.89 -2.18 -9.64
C PHE A 78 -10.88 -1.83 -10.74
N TYR A 79 -11.27 -2.09 -12.00
CA TYR A 79 -10.41 -1.88 -13.17
C TYR A 79 -10.00 -0.40 -13.33
N ASN A 80 -10.98 0.51 -13.32
CA ASN A 80 -10.73 1.93 -13.54
C ASN A 80 -9.88 2.54 -12.42
N GLU A 81 -10.13 2.11 -11.18
CA GLU A 81 -9.40 2.54 -10.00
C GLU A 81 -7.95 2.06 -10.02
N ALA A 82 -7.71 0.82 -10.47
CA ALA A 82 -6.37 0.31 -10.68
C ALA A 82 -5.62 1.09 -11.77
N CYS A 83 -6.30 1.47 -12.86
CA CYS A 83 -5.71 2.34 -13.90
C CYS A 83 -5.32 3.71 -13.35
N ILE A 84 -6.23 4.38 -12.64
CA ILE A 84 -5.98 5.68 -11.99
C ILE A 84 -4.80 5.58 -11.01
N LEU A 85 -4.74 4.52 -10.20
CA LEU A 85 -3.64 4.34 -9.26
C LEU A 85 -2.32 4.08 -9.97
N GLN A 86 -2.33 3.29 -11.05
CA GLN A 86 -1.13 3.04 -11.85
C GLN A 86 -0.61 4.32 -12.50
N GLU A 87 -1.49 5.18 -13.00
CA GLU A 87 -1.13 6.51 -13.52
C GLU A 87 -0.51 7.39 -12.44
N ALA A 88 -1.13 7.47 -11.26
CA ALA A 88 -0.59 8.21 -10.12
C ALA A 88 0.78 7.68 -9.66
N ILE A 89 0.99 6.37 -9.70
CA ILE A 89 2.29 5.76 -9.43
C ILE A 89 3.32 6.19 -10.47
N HIS A 90 2.99 6.17 -11.76
CA HIS A 90 3.89 6.66 -12.80
C HIS A 90 4.23 8.14 -12.63
N GLU A 91 3.26 8.98 -12.25
CA GLU A 91 3.50 10.39 -11.93
C GLU A 91 4.46 10.53 -10.74
N ALA A 92 4.26 9.76 -9.67
CA ALA A 92 5.12 9.78 -8.49
C ALA A 92 6.55 9.30 -8.79
N TYR A 93 6.71 8.29 -9.66
CA TYR A 93 8.02 7.86 -10.16
C TYR A 93 8.70 8.94 -11.00
N LYS A 94 7.96 9.60 -11.90
CA LYS A 94 8.49 10.70 -12.74
C LYS A 94 8.90 11.91 -11.90
N ALA A 95 8.16 12.20 -10.84
CA ALA A 95 8.46 13.28 -9.90
C ALA A 95 9.59 12.93 -8.92
N GLY A 96 10.08 11.68 -8.89
CA GLY A 96 11.12 11.24 -7.96
C GLY A 96 10.65 11.05 -6.52
N PHE A 97 9.35 10.98 -6.28
CA PHE A 97 8.81 10.75 -4.93
C PHE A 97 8.96 9.29 -4.48
N ILE A 98 8.93 8.35 -5.43
CA ILE A 98 9.12 6.91 -5.21
C ILE A 98 10.16 6.35 -6.19
N GLY A 99 10.72 5.19 -5.86
CA GLY A 99 11.73 4.48 -6.64
C GLY A 99 13.06 4.32 -5.90
N LYS A 100 14.18 4.32 -6.64
CA LYS A 100 15.50 4.02 -6.06
C LYS A 100 15.99 5.06 -5.04
N ASN A 101 15.54 6.30 -5.17
CA ASN A 101 15.91 7.40 -4.30
C ASN A 101 14.70 8.32 -4.09
N CYS A 102 13.86 7.95 -3.12
CA CYS A 102 12.62 8.66 -2.82
C CYS A 102 12.91 10.04 -2.22
N CYS A 103 12.40 11.10 -2.86
CA CYS A 103 12.52 12.48 -2.40
C CYS A 103 13.97 12.90 -2.08
N ASP A 104 14.95 12.37 -2.82
CA ASP A 104 16.39 12.62 -2.63
C ASP A 104 16.94 12.28 -1.23
N THR A 105 16.28 11.38 -0.51
CA THR A 105 16.67 10.99 0.87
C THR A 105 17.70 9.86 0.95
N GLY A 106 18.02 9.21 -0.17
CA GLY A 106 18.84 7.99 -0.24
C GLY A 106 18.07 6.70 0.08
N TYR A 107 16.77 6.80 0.40
CA TYR A 107 15.91 5.66 0.69
C TYR A 107 15.22 5.17 -0.58
N GLY A 108 15.36 3.88 -0.88
CA GLY A 108 14.68 3.24 -2.01
C GLY A 108 13.36 2.60 -1.60
N PHE A 109 12.28 2.96 -2.30
CA PHE A 109 10.95 2.41 -2.07
C PHE A 109 10.16 2.31 -3.38
N ASP A 110 9.92 1.08 -3.83
CA ASP A 110 9.14 0.80 -5.02
C ASP A 110 7.67 0.52 -4.70
N VAL A 111 6.75 0.93 -5.57
CA VAL A 111 5.31 0.71 -5.40
C VAL A 111 4.76 -0.04 -6.60
N PHE A 112 4.12 -1.18 -6.33
CA PHE A 112 3.54 -2.06 -7.33
C PHE A 112 2.03 -2.21 -7.09
N VAL A 113 1.24 -2.20 -8.16
CA VAL A 113 -0.18 -2.56 -8.09
C VAL A 113 -0.34 -4.00 -8.54
N HIS A 114 -0.99 -4.81 -7.70
CA HIS A 114 -1.40 -6.15 -8.03
C HIS A 114 -2.92 -6.22 -8.05
N ARG A 115 -3.49 -6.70 -9.15
CA ARG A 115 -4.93 -6.87 -9.30
C ARG A 115 -5.33 -8.29 -8.96
N GLY A 116 -6.29 -8.44 -8.06
CA GLY A 116 -6.93 -9.72 -7.78
C GLY A 116 -7.73 -10.25 -8.98
N ALA A 117 -8.10 -11.52 -8.93
CA ALA A 117 -8.92 -12.20 -9.95
C ALA A 117 -10.38 -12.43 -9.49
N GLY A 118 -10.91 -11.57 -8.61
CA GLY A 118 -12.30 -11.64 -8.14
C GLY A 118 -12.58 -12.66 -7.03
N ALA A 119 -11.57 -13.05 -6.25
CA ALA A 119 -11.72 -13.98 -5.13
C ALA A 119 -11.77 -13.23 -3.79
N TYR A 120 -12.95 -13.17 -3.17
CA TYR A 120 -13.20 -12.56 -1.86
C TYR A 120 -12.28 -13.06 -0.72
N ILE A 121 -11.77 -14.29 -0.81
CA ILE A 121 -10.92 -14.92 0.21
C ILE A 121 -9.49 -14.33 0.23
N CYS A 122 -9.08 -13.59 -0.80
CA CYS A 122 -7.72 -13.05 -0.91
C CYS A 122 -7.47 -11.79 -0.06
N GLY A 123 -8.51 -11.21 0.54
CA GLY A 123 -8.42 -10.03 1.41
C GLY A 123 -8.08 -10.33 2.88
N GLU A 124 -7.98 -11.60 3.29
CA GLU A 124 -7.60 -11.93 4.67
C GLU A 124 -6.08 -11.90 4.86
N GLU A 125 -5.60 -11.28 5.95
CA GLU A 125 -4.17 -11.18 6.25
C GLU A 125 -3.70 -12.48 6.96
N THR A 126 -2.83 -13.26 6.31
CA THR A 126 -2.06 -14.37 6.92
C THR A 126 -0.64 -13.98 7.27
#